data_AF-A0A7Z9ZH69-F1
#
_entry.id   AF-A0A7Z9ZH69-F1
#
_cell.length_a   1.000
_cell.length_b   1.000
_cell.length_c   1.000
_cell.angle_alpha   90.00
_cell.angle_beta   90.00
_cell.angle_gamma   90.00
#
_symmetry.space_group_name_H-M   'P 1'
#
loop_
_entity.id
_entity.type
_entity.pdbx_description
1 polymer ?
#
loop_
_entity_poly.entity_id
_entity_poly.type
_entity_poly.pdbx_seq_one_letter_code
_entity_poly.pdbx_strand_id
1 'polypeptide(L)'
;MFKQSLWDDEIQGLLHDEVARGVFLTIAQNLARSTTQLSADLGIPHDQVRDALDKLEKAELIRPGALTEAPGSAFYSITPRGSRLARSLRRMKR
;
A
#
# COMPACT_ATOMS: atom_id res chain seq x y z
N MET A 1 20.12 1.24 21.07
CA MET A 1 18.84 1.82 21.52
C MET A 1 18.21 2.52 20.31
N PHE A 2 17.31 1.87 19.57
CA PHE A 2 16.63 2.49 18.42
C PHE A 2 15.12 2.34 18.59
N LYS A 3 14.47 3.40 19.09
CA LYS A 3 13.05 3.59 18.83
C LYS A 3 12.94 4.07 17.38
N GLN A 4 12.88 3.13 16.43
CA GLN A 4 12.33 3.47 15.12
C GLN A 4 10.88 3.84 15.38
N SER A 5 10.56 5.14 15.29
CA SER A 5 9.18 5.59 15.29
C SER A 5 8.47 4.81 14.18
N LEU A 6 7.40 4.09 14.53
CA LEU A 6 6.59 3.40 13.52
C LEU A 6 5.90 4.39 12.57
N TRP A 7 5.98 5.68 12.92
CA TRP A 7 5.37 6.84 12.30
C TRP A 7 6.50 7.78 11.91
N ASP A 8 7.03 7.61 10.70
CA ASP A 8 7.88 8.61 10.08
C ASP A 8 6.98 9.67 9.42
N ASP A 9 7.47 10.90 9.23
CA ASP A 9 6.73 12.00 8.58
C ASP A 9 6.24 11.60 7.18
N GLU A 10 6.99 10.73 6.51
CA GLU A 10 6.65 10.14 5.22
C GLU A 10 5.42 9.24 5.30
N ILE A 11 5.27 8.43 6.36
CA ILE A 11 4.07 7.62 6.60
C ILE A 11 2.88 8.52 6.93
N GLN A 12 3.08 9.59 7.71
CA GLN A 12 2.00 10.53 8.00
C GLN A 12 1.47 11.18 6.72
N GLY A 13 2.38 11.65 5.84
CA GLY A 13 2.01 12.16 4.52
C GLY A 13 1.20 11.17 3.69
N LEU A 14 1.57 9.89 3.70
CA LEU A 14 0.85 8.83 2.99
C LEU A 14 -0.53 8.50 3.57
N LEU A 15 -0.74 8.74 4.87
CA LEU A 15 -2.04 8.55 5.50
C LEU A 15 -3.00 9.71 5.24
N HIS A 16 -2.48 10.90 4.93
CA HIS A 16 -3.26 12.07 4.52
C HIS A 16 -3.66 12.00 3.03
N ASP A 17 -2.91 11.27 2.21
CA ASP A 17 -3.27 10.97 0.82
C ASP A 17 -4.37 9.89 0.79
N GLU A 18 -5.60 10.29 0.44
CA GLU A 18 -6.77 9.41 0.40
C GLU A 18 -6.59 8.24 -0.59
N VAL A 19 -5.93 8.48 -1.73
CA VAL A 19 -5.68 7.47 -2.75
C VAL A 19 -4.66 6.45 -2.23
N ALA A 20 -3.52 6.93 -1.70
CA ALA A 20 -2.49 6.05 -1.16
C ALA A 20 -3.02 5.22 0.02
N ARG A 21 -3.80 5.84 0.90
CA ARG A 21 -4.45 5.15 2.02
C ARG A 21 -5.45 4.10 1.54
N GLY A 22 -6.27 4.41 0.53
CA GLY A 22 -7.21 3.48 -0.09
C GLY A 22 -6.51 2.27 -0.68
N VAL A 23 -5.51 2.50 -1.53
CA VAL A 23 -4.67 1.47 -2.14
C VAL A 23 -4.01 0.58 -1.09
N PHE A 24 -3.38 1.18 -0.07
CA PHE A 24 -2.72 0.46 1.00
C PHE A 24 -3.67 -0.45 1.78
N LEU A 25 -4.84 0.07 2.17
CA LEU A 25 -5.82 -0.71 2.94
C LEU A 25 -6.43 -1.84 2.12
N THR A 26 -6.63 -1.66 0.81
CA THR A 26 -7.12 -2.69 -0.09
C THR A 26 -6.11 -3.83 -0.24
N ILE A 27 -4.82 -3.50 -0.43
CA ILE A 27 -3.73 -4.49 -0.47
C ILE A 27 -3.63 -5.25 0.87
N ALA A 28 -3.76 -4.53 1.98
CA ALA A 28 -3.71 -5.11 3.33
C ALA A 28 -4.86 -6.08 3.65
N GLN A 29 -5.97 -6.00 2.92
CA GLN A 29 -7.15 -6.83 3.12
C GLN A 29 -7.16 -8.08 2.24
N ASN A 30 -6.66 -7.97 0.99
CA ASN A 30 -6.89 -8.98 -0.04
C ASN A 30 -5.63 -9.70 -0.56
N LEU A 31 -4.49 -9.60 0.15
CA LEU A 31 -3.24 -10.34 -0.11
C LEU A 31 -2.96 -10.57 -1.62
N ALA A 32 -2.26 -9.62 -2.25
CA ALA A 32 -1.88 -9.57 -3.67
C ALA A 32 -2.97 -9.03 -4.63
N ARG A 33 -2.76 -7.79 -5.11
CA ARG A 33 -3.62 -7.14 -6.14
C ARG A 33 -2.76 -6.52 -7.24
N SER A 34 -3.26 -6.55 -8.47
CA SER A 34 -2.67 -5.80 -9.59
C SER A 34 -3.18 -4.37 -9.64
N THR A 35 -2.45 -3.47 -10.32
CA THR A 35 -2.86 -2.07 -10.53
C THR A 35 -4.25 -1.95 -11.17
N THR A 36 -4.58 -2.85 -12.11
CA THR A 36 -5.89 -2.90 -12.77
C THR A 36 -7.01 -3.26 -11.80
N GLN A 37 -6.78 -4.25 -10.93
CA GLN A 37 -7.77 -4.60 -9.90
C GLN A 37 -7.95 -3.48 -8.89
N LEU A 38 -6.87 -2.82 -8.47
CA LEU A 38 -6.94 -1.70 -7.54
C LEU A 38 -7.69 -0.50 -8.12
N SER A 39 -7.45 -0.19 -9.39
CA SER A 39 -8.16 0.86 -10.13
C SER A 39 -9.67 0.56 -10.20
N ALA A 40 -10.04 -0.68 -10.54
CA ALA A 40 -11.44 -1.10 -10.61
C ALA A 40 -12.13 -1.12 -9.23
N ASP A 41 -11.47 -1.68 -8.20
CA ASP A 41 -12.02 -1.81 -6.85
C ASP A 41 -12.22 -0.44 -6.18
N LEU A 42 -11.33 0.52 -6.44
CA LEU A 42 -11.38 1.86 -5.85
C LEU A 42 -12.12 2.89 -6.72
N GLY A 43 -12.36 2.59 -8.00
CA GLY A 43 -12.93 3.56 -8.95
C GLY A 43 -11.99 4.73 -9.25
N ILE A 44 -10.67 4.51 -9.16
CA ILE A 44 -9.62 5.53 -9.31
C ILE A 44 -8.81 5.23 -10.57
N PRO A 45 -8.40 6.23 -11.37
CA PRO A 45 -7.64 5.98 -12.59
C PRO A 45 -6.24 5.40 -12.34
N HIS A 46 -5.74 4.64 -13.32
CA HIS A 46 -4.54 3.80 -13.19
C HIS A 46 -3.26 4.58 -12.87
N ASP A 47 -3.15 5.80 -13.35
CA ASP A 47 -2.06 6.74 -13.10
C ASP A 47 -1.97 7.09 -11.61
N GLN A 48 -3.09 7.46 -11.00
CA GLN A 48 -3.15 7.78 -9.56
C GLN A 48 -2.88 6.55 -8.69
N VAL A 49 -3.37 5.38 -9.10
CA VAL A 49 -3.06 4.12 -8.40
C VAL A 49 -1.56 3.80 -8.50
N ARG A 50 -0.94 4.01 -9.67
CA ARG A 50 0.49 3.78 -9.86
C ARG A 50 1.33 4.72 -9.00
N ASP A 51 0.99 6.01 -8.97
CA ASP A 51 1.66 6.98 -8.11
C ASP A 51 1.53 6.60 -6.63
N ALA A 52 0.37 6.15 -6.20
CA ALA A 52 0.16 5.64 -4.84
C ALA A 52 1.01 4.40 -4.55
N LEU A 53 1.08 3.44 -5.48
CA LEU A 53 1.90 2.23 -5.34
C LEU A 53 3.39 2.57 -5.22
N ASP A 54 3.91 3.46 -6.07
CA ASP A 54 5.30 3.90 -6.04
C ASP A 54 5.65 4.56 -4.70
N LYS A 55 4.76 5.39 -4.18
CA LYS A 55 4.92 6.01 -2.86
C LYS A 55 4.93 4.98 -1.71
N LEU A 56 4.01 4.01 -1.75
CA LEU A 56 3.91 2.96 -0.74
C LEU A 56 5.09 1.98 -0.78
N GLU A 57 5.63 1.73 -1.98
CA GLU A 57 6.82 0.91 -2.19
C GLU A 57 8.07 1.63 -1.65
N LYS A 58 8.24 2.92 -1.95
CA LYS A 58 9.33 3.75 -1.40
C LYS A 58 9.32 3.79 0.13
N ALA A 59 8.12 3.84 0.73
CA ALA A 59 7.95 3.78 2.19
C ALA A 59 8.09 2.36 2.78
N GLU A 60 8.47 1.38 1.97
CA GLU A 60 8.64 -0.04 2.34
C GLU A 60 7.39 -0.67 2.96
N LEU A 61 6.19 -0.15 2.65
CA LEU A 61 4.92 -0.63 3.18
C LEU A 61 4.36 -1.80 2.36
N ILE A 62 4.65 -1.78 1.06
CA ILE A 62 4.32 -2.84 0.12
C ILE A 62 5.58 -3.24 -0.65
N ARG A 63 5.52 -4.39 -1.31
CA ARG A 63 6.55 -4.84 -2.24
C ARG A 63 5.90 -5.42 -3.50
N PRO A 64 6.48 -5.19 -4.68
CA PRO A 64 6.09 -5.92 -5.87
C PRO A 64 6.42 -7.41 -5.67
N GLY A 65 5.44 -8.26 -5.95
CA GLY A 65 5.58 -9.70 -6.04
C GLY A 65 6.26 -10.07 -7.36
N ALA A 66 6.88 -11.26 -7.38
CA ALA A 66 7.49 -11.78 -8.61
C ALA A 66 6.43 -11.83 -9.72
N LEU A 67 6.77 -11.25 -10.88
CA LEU A 67 5.96 -11.26 -12.10
C LEU A 67 5.57 -12.71 -12.41
N THR A 68 4.31 -13.08 -12.18
CA THR A 68 3.77 -14.31 -12.75
C THR A 68 3.54 -14.05 -14.23
N GLU A 69 4.41 -14.60 -15.08
CA GLU A 69 4.40 -14.90 -16.54
C GLU A 69 3.71 -13.94 -17.55
N ALA A 70 2.72 -13.14 -17.16
CA ALA A 70 2.05 -12.15 -17.98
C ALA A 70 2.72 -10.75 -17.83
N PRO A 71 3.29 -10.19 -18.90
CA PRO A 71 3.82 -8.83 -18.88
C PRO A 71 2.69 -7.84 -18.52
N GLY A 72 2.92 -7.02 -17.49
CA GLY A 72 1.98 -5.99 -17.02
C GLY A 72 1.17 -6.34 -15.76
N SER A 73 1.31 -7.56 -15.21
CA SER A 73 0.59 -8.00 -14.01
C SER A 73 1.51 -8.05 -12.79
N ALA A 74 2.06 -6.91 -12.37
CA ALA A 74 2.75 -6.82 -11.08
C ALA A 74 1.70 -6.92 -9.96
N PHE A 75 1.85 -7.92 -9.09
CA PHE A 75 1.01 -8.07 -7.90
C PHE A 75 1.71 -7.43 -6.71
N TYR A 76 1.00 -6.65 -5.90
CA TYR A 76 1.61 -6.02 -4.73
C TYR A 76 1.24 -6.73 -3.45
N SER A 77 2.23 -7.05 -2.64
CA SER A 77 2.07 -7.69 -1.33
C SER A 77 2.47 -6.75 -0.20
N ILE A 78 1.83 -6.88 0.96
CA ILE A 78 2.16 -6.06 2.13
C ILE A 78 3.44 -6.55 2.80
N THR A 79 4.32 -5.64 3.21
CA THR A 79 5.53 -6.00 3.96
C THR A 79 5.21 -6.25 5.44
N PRO A 80 6.13 -6.81 6.24
CA PRO A 80 5.98 -6.84 7.69
C PRO A 80 5.78 -5.45 8.32
N ARG A 81 6.44 -4.42 7.75
CA ARG A 81 6.29 -3.01 8.17
C ARG A 81 4.89 -2.51 7.87
N GLY A 82 4.41 -2.68 6.64
CA GLY A 82 3.02 -2.36 6.26
C GLY A 82 2.00 -3.12 7.11
N SER A 83 2.24 -4.38 7.41
CA SER A 83 1.35 -5.19 8.26
C SER A 83 1.22 -4.65 9.69
N ARG A 84 2.28 -4.01 10.23
CA ARG A 84 2.21 -3.33 11.53
C ARG A 84 1.40 -2.05 11.42
N LEU A 85 1.65 -1.25 10.38
CA LEU A 85 0.90 -0.01 10.15
C LEU A 85 -0.60 -0.27 9.95
N ALA A 86 -0.97 -1.22 9.09
CA ALA A 86 -2.36 -1.59 8.84
C ALA A 86 -3.09 -2.02 10.13
N ARG A 87 -2.41 -2.75 11.02
CA ARG A 87 -2.94 -3.11 12.35
C ARG A 87 -3.12 -1.89 13.24
N SER A 88 -2.18 -0.95 13.26
CA SER A 88 -2.30 0.30 14.01
C SER A 88 -3.48 1.15 13.51
N LEU A 89 -3.66 1.28 12.18
CA LEU A 89 -4.78 2.01 11.58
C LEU A 89 -6.15 1.40 11.93
N ARG A 90 -6.24 0.07 11.98
CA ARG A 90 -7.47 -0.63 12.41
C ARG A 90 -7.80 -0.38 13.88
N ARG A 91 -6.80 -0.23 14.75
CA ARG A 91 -7.00 0.00 16.19
C ARG A 91 -7.49 1.42 16.50
N MET A 92 -7.11 2.41 15.70
CA MET A 92 -7.56 3.81 15.90
C MET A 92 -8.99 4.09 15.45
N LYS A 93 -9.64 3.18 14.70
CA LYS A 93 -11.06 3.29 14.33
C LYS A 93 -12.03 2.80 15.43
N ARG A 94 -11.52 2.40 16.60
CA ARG A 94 -12.33 2.00 17.77
C ARG A 94 -12.40 3.12 18.79
#